data_AF-A0A7R9LEI2-F1
#
_entry.id   AF-A0A7R9LEI2-F1
#
_cell.length_a   1.000
_cell.length_b   1.000
_cell.length_c   1.000
_cell.angle_alpha   90.00
_cell.angle_beta   90.00
_cell.angle_gamma   90.00
#
_symmetry.space_group_name_H-M   'P 1'
#
loop_
_entity.id
_entity.type
_entity.pdbx_description
1 polymer ?
#
loop_
_entity_poly.entity_id
_entity_poly.type
_entity_poly.pdbx_seq_one_letter_code
_entity_poly.pdbx_strand_id
1 'polypeptide(L)'
;MDTMENENLVDDYSVSTDSTIDASIDTLSSSVFPYYKPVLASEARARNLPNGYHGSLLRSDELSHYFPEEKISVYIVTWNMNSNSPPQDLNPIALPDSMVYVPDILAFGIQEAPQGNLIKEWEFDLQKTIGPSHVLIHSTTHGALHLCIFVKSQYG
;
A
#
# COMPACT_ATOMS: atom_id res chain seq x y z
N MET A 1 -9.94 -70.06 38.63
CA MET A 1 -11.31 -70.00 38.07
C MET A 1 -11.39 -68.62 37.44
N ASP A 2 -10.80 -68.49 36.25
CA ASP A 2 -10.65 -67.20 35.57
C ASP A 2 -11.63 -67.16 34.41
N THR A 3 -12.48 -66.15 34.41
CA THR A 3 -13.44 -65.85 33.34
C THR A 3 -13.01 -64.57 32.63
N MET A 4 -12.59 -64.74 31.38
CA MET A 4 -13.00 -64.04 30.14
C MET A 4 -14.01 -62.88 30.31
N GLU A 5 -14.06 -61.80 29.53
CA GLU A 5 -13.50 -61.46 28.21
C GLU A 5 -13.65 -59.94 27.98
N ASN A 6 -13.02 -59.48 26.91
CA ASN A 6 -12.67 -58.12 26.54
C ASN A 6 -13.63 -57.59 25.45
N GLU A 7 -14.12 -56.35 25.55
CA GLU A 7 -14.76 -55.66 24.41
C GLU A 7 -14.45 -54.15 24.38
N ASN A 8 -14.07 -53.72 23.17
CA ASN A 8 -14.17 -52.37 22.58
C ASN A 8 -12.98 -51.38 22.73
N LEU A 9 -12.06 -51.56 21.78
CA LEU A 9 -11.29 -50.55 21.03
C LEU A 9 -12.19 -49.41 20.49
N VAL A 10 -11.74 -48.15 20.55
CA VAL A 10 -11.66 -47.22 19.38
C VAL A 10 -10.62 -46.10 19.64
N ASP A 11 -9.45 -46.26 19.00
CA ASP A 11 -8.54 -45.31 18.33
C ASP A 11 -8.15 -43.94 18.93
N ASP A 12 -6.93 -43.86 19.49
CA ASP A 12 -6.18 -42.63 19.74
C ASP A 12 -5.37 -42.25 18.48
N TYR A 13 -5.79 -41.17 17.79
CA TYR A 13 -5.15 -40.67 16.58
C TYR A 13 -3.82 -40.00 16.94
N SER A 14 -2.72 -40.76 16.91
CA SER A 14 -1.37 -40.19 16.98
C SER A 14 -1.03 -39.48 15.66
N VAL A 15 -1.13 -38.15 15.64
CA VAL A 15 -0.56 -37.33 14.58
C VAL A 15 0.96 -37.36 14.72
N SER A 16 1.62 -38.11 13.84
CA SER A 16 3.06 -38.04 13.63
C SER A 16 3.43 -36.63 13.19
N THR A 17 4.17 -35.89 14.03
CA THR A 17 4.86 -34.68 13.61
C THR A 17 6.01 -35.09 12.69
N ASP A 18 5.71 -35.20 11.40
CA ASP A 18 6.73 -35.35 10.38
C ASP A 18 7.44 -34.01 10.21
N SER A 19 8.63 -33.96 10.78
CA SER A 19 9.66 -32.97 10.53
C SER A 19 10.02 -33.01 9.04
N THR A 20 9.60 -32.02 8.25
CA THR A 20 10.39 -31.34 7.19
C THR A 20 9.53 -30.25 6.55
N ILE A 21 9.49 -29.06 7.12
CA ILE A 21 9.16 -27.82 6.39
C ILE A 21 9.98 -26.68 6.99
N ASP A 22 11.29 -26.81 6.85
CA ASP A 22 12.25 -25.72 7.03
C ASP A 22 12.81 -25.31 5.66
N ALA A 23 11.94 -25.30 4.64
CA ALA A 23 12.27 -24.77 3.33
C ALA A 23 12.37 -23.24 3.48
N SER A 24 13.62 -22.78 3.52
CA SER A 24 14.02 -21.40 3.78
C SER A 24 13.16 -20.38 3.05
N ILE A 25 12.52 -19.50 3.84
CA ILE A 25 11.96 -18.22 3.41
C ILE A 25 13.00 -17.41 2.60
N ASP A 26 14.29 -17.63 2.85
CA ASP A 26 15.40 -17.03 2.12
C ASP A 26 15.37 -17.32 0.60
N THR A 27 14.85 -18.49 0.19
CA THR A 27 14.84 -18.89 -1.23
C THR A 27 13.75 -18.15 -2.03
N LEU A 28 12.64 -17.77 -1.39
CA LEU A 28 11.54 -17.03 -2.03
C LEU A 28 11.84 -15.52 -2.18
N SER A 29 12.80 -14.99 -1.42
CA SER A 29 13.22 -13.59 -1.53
C SER A 29 14.00 -13.29 -2.81
N SER A 30 14.51 -14.31 -3.51
CA SER A 30 15.47 -14.12 -4.61
C SER A 30 14.85 -13.87 -5.98
N SER A 31 13.54 -14.13 -6.18
CA SER A 31 12.97 -14.18 -7.53
C SER A 31 11.61 -13.52 -7.76
N VAL A 32 11.02 -12.85 -6.76
CA VAL A 32 9.70 -12.22 -6.94
C VAL A 32 9.67 -10.85 -6.23
N PHE A 33 9.95 -9.80 -7.01
CA PHE A 33 9.92 -8.36 -6.66
C PHE A 33 11.02 -7.84 -5.70
N PRO A 34 12.11 -7.24 -6.20
CA PRO A 34 13.16 -6.65 -5.37
C PRO A 34 12.75 -5.38 -4.58
N TYR A 35 11.47 -5.01 -4.57
CA TYR A 35 10.98 -3.71 -4.06
C TYR A 35 10.13 -3.79 -2.79
N TYR A 36 9.77 -5.00 -2.34
CA TYR A 36 8.95 -5.18 -1.14
C TYR A 36 9.70 -6.07 -0.16
N LYS A 37 10.43 -5.46 0.78
CA LYS A 37 10.95 -6.19 1.93
C LYS A 37 9.76 -6.57 2.83
N PRO A 38 9.40 -7.86 2.96
CA PRO A 38 8.32 -8.26 3.84
C PRO A 38 8.68 -7.88 5.28
N VAL A 39 7.79 -7.16 5.95
CA VAL A 39 7.96 -6.80 7.37
C VAL A 39 7.51 -7.98 8.21
N LEU A 40 8.36 -8.46 9.11
CA LEU A 40 7.99 -9.57 9.99
C LEU A 40 6.92 -9.09 10.98
N ALA A 41 5.87 -9.90 11.17
CA ALA A 41 4.81 -9.58 12.12
C ALA A 41 5.34 -9.42 13.56
N SER A 42 6.44 -10.11 13.91
CA SER A 42 7.15 -9.92 15.18
C SER A 42 7.78 -8.53 15.29
N GLU A 43 8.44 -8.04 14.23
CA GLU A 43 8.98 -6.68 14.15
C GLU A 43 7.87 -5.62 14.27
N ALA A 44 6.76 -5.82 13.57
CA ALA A 44 5.61 -4.92 13.65
C ALA A 44 5.01 -4.86 15.06
N ARG A 45 4.89 -6.02 15.75
CA ARG A 45 4.38 -6.09 17.13
C ARG A 45 5.34 -5.47 18.15
N ALA A 46 6.65 -5.54 17.92
CA ALA A 46 7.65 -4.99 18.82
C ALA A 46 7.53 -3.46 18.99
N ARG A 47 6.93 -2.76 18.02
CA ARG A 47 6.70 -1.30 18.05
C ARG A 47 5.69 -0.84 19.10
N ASN A 48 4.81 -1.73 19.58
CA ASN A 48 3.80 -1.41 20.61
C ASN A 48 4.25 -1.75 22.04
N LEU A 49 5.49 -2.19 22.25
CA LEU A 49 5.99 -2.58 23.56
C LEU A 49 6.35 -1.36 24.43
N PRO A 50 6.34 -1.47 25.78
CA PRO A 50 6.63 -0.36 26.70
C PRO A 50 8.04 0.23 26.60
N ASN A 51 9.01 -0.51 26.04
CA ASN A 51 10.34 0.00 25.68
C ASN A 51 10.49 0.26 24.16
N GLY A 52 9.41 0.04 23.40
CA GLY A 52 9.28 0.22 21.96
C GLY A 52 8.98 1.67 21.54
N TYR A 53 9.42 2.65 22.33
CA TYR A 53 9.43 4.06 21.94
C TYR A 53 10.42 4.38 20.79
N HIS A 54 11.18 3.38 20.35
CA HIS A 54 11.93 3.40 19.09
C HIS A 54 10.97 3.07 17.93
N GLY A 55 10.51 4.08 17.20
CA GLY A 55 9.73 3.88 15.97
C GLY A 55 8.27 4.36 16.00
N SER A 56 7.93 5.38 16.81
CA SER A 56 6.71 6.13 16.53
C SER A 56 6.87 6.80 15.17
N LEU A 57 6.04 6.42 14.19
CA LEU A 57 6.08 6.90 12.79
C LEU A 57 6.01 8.43 12.65
N LEU A 58 5.60 9.14 13.71
CA LEU A 58 5.42 10.59 13.73
C LEU A 58 6.40 11.30 14.68
N ARG A 59 7.42 10.61 15.17
CA ARG A 59 8.46 11.23 16.00
C ARG A 59 9.49 11.93 15.11
N SER A 60 10.13 12.95 15.67
CA SER A 60 11.11 13.78 14.97
C SER A 60 12.32 13.01 14.43
N ASP A 61 12.69 11.88 15.03
CA ASP A 61 13.78 11.00 14.57
C ASP A 61 13.40 10.23 13.29
N GLU A 62 12.24 9.59 13.26
CA GLU A 62 11.70 8.94 12.05
C GLU A 62 11.42 9.97 10.95
N LEU A 63 10.85 11.13 11.32
CA LEU A 63 10.62 12.22 10.37
C LEU A 63 11.93 12.70 9.74
N SER A 64 13.00 12.84 10.52
CA SER A 64 14.33 13.23 10.02
C SER A 64 14.97 12.14 9.15
N HIS A 65 14.62 10.87 9.37
CA HIS A 65 15.08 9.76 8.54
C HIS A 65 14.42 9.78 7.15
N TYR A 66 13.09 9.99 7.10
CA TYR A 66 12.33 10.02 5.85
C TYR A 66 12.41 11.37 5.13
N PHE A 67 12.49 12.46 5.87
CA PHE A 67 12.58 13.83 5.37
C PHE A 67 13.76 14.56 6.06
N PRO A 68 15.01 14.31 5.62
CA PRO A 68 16.20 14.92 6.22
C PRO A 68 16.19 16.45 6.22
N GLU A 69 15.48 17.06 5.28
CA GLU A 69 15.31 18.51 5.19
C GLU A 69 14.06 19.03 5.90
N GLU A 70 13.28 18.17 6.55
CA GLU A 70 11.98 18.48 7.18
C GLU A 70 10.99 19.16 6.20
N LYS A 71 11.14 18.90 4.89
CA LYS A 71 10.31 19.43 3.83
C LYS A 71 9.63 18.30 3.08
N ILE A 72 8.39 18.57 2.67
CA ILE A 72 7.64 17.76 1.73
C ILE A 72 7.30 18.61 0.51
N SER A 73 7.32 17.98 -0.66
CA SER A 73 6.89 18.60 -1.91
C SER A 73 5.45 18.19 -2.23
N VAL A 74 4.61 19.16 -2.56
CA VAL A 74 3.20 18.95 -2.88
C VAL A 74 2.89 19.61 -4.21
N TYR A 75 2.24 18.87 -5.10
CA TYR A 75 1.71 19.40 -6.35
C TYR A 75 0.19 19.24 -6.39
N ILE A 76 -0.47 20.35 -6.67
CA ILE A 76 -1.92 20.46 -6.60
C ILE A 76 -2.42 20.90 -7.96
N VAL A 77 -3.31 20.10 -8.52
CA VAL A 77 -4.02 20.39 -9.76
C VAL A 77 -5.48 20.64 -9.44
N THR A 78 -6.04 21.67 -10.07
CA THR A 78 -7.48 21.89 -10.10
C THR A 78 -7.94 21.91 -11.55
N TRP A 79 -9.03 21.21 -11.87
CA TRP A 79 -9.56 21.17 -13.22
C TRP A 79 -11.07 21.13 -13.29
N ASN A 80 -11.68 22.12 -13.95
CA ASN A 80 -13.07 22.02 -14.35
C ASN A 80 -13.18 21.19 -15.64
N MET A 81 -13.83 20.03 -15.55
CA MET A 81 -13.99 19.10 -16.68
C MET A 81 -15.25 19.35 -17.51
N ASN A 82 -16.17 20.21 -17.04
CA ASN A 82 -17.44 20.52 -17.72
C ASN A 82 -18.20 19.26 -18.17
N SER A 83 -18.25 18.25 -17.29
CA SER A 83 -18.84 16.92 -17.50
C SER A 83 -18.27 16.11 -18.68
N ASN A 84 -17.12 16.49 -19.23
CA ASN A 84 -16.48 15.75 -20.32
C ASN A 84 -15.72 14.54 -19.79
N SER A 85 -15.47 13.56 -20.67
CA SER A 85 -14.56 12.46 -20.38
C SER A 85 -13.12 12.97 -20.21
N PRO A 86 -12.30 12.29 -19.40
CA PRO A 86 -10.88 12.61 -19.31
C PRO A 86 -10.19 12.46 -20.68
N PRO A 87 -9.13 13.24 -20.94
CA PRO A 87 -8.35 13.16 -22.18
C PRO A 87 -7.50 11.89 -22.16
N GLN A 88 -7.10 11.41 -23.34
CA GLN A 88 -6.28 10.19 -23.44
C GLN A 88 -4.87 10.35 -22.85
N ASP A 89 -4.32 11.56 -22.88
CA ASP A 89 -3.01 11.87 -22.34
C ASP A 89 -3.13 12.83 -21.15
N LEU A 90 -2.72 12.34 -19.97
CA LEU A 90 -2.70 13.09 -18.73
C LEU A 90 -1.31 13.62 -18.37
N ASN A 91 -0.26 13.29 -19.12
CA ASN A 91 1.11 13.73 -18.82
C ASN A 91 1.20 15.26 -18.65
N PRO A 92 0.64 16.10 -19.54
CA PRO A 92 0.77 17.55 -19.40
C PRO A 92 0.17 18.11 -18.10
N ILE A 93 -0.84 17.43 -17.53
CA ILE A 93 -1.54 17.84 -16.31
C ILE A 93 -0.88 17.22 -15.08
N ALA A 94 -0.56 15.93 -15.13
CA ALA A 94 -0.01 15.18 -14.00
C ALA A 94 1.49 15.44 -13.80
N LEU A 95 2.25 15.56 -14.89
CA LEU A 95 3.71 15.61 -14.94
C LEU A 95 4.16 16.63 -16.01
N PRO A 96 3.91 17.93 -15.83
CA PRO A 96 4.27 18.96 -16.82
C PRO A 96 5.78 18.97 -17.08
N ASP A 97 6.21 19.36 -18.29
CA ASP A 97 7.63 19.34 -18.71
C ASP A 97 8.57 20.16 -17.79
N SER A 98 8.04 21.14 -17.07
CA SER A 98 8.79 21.92 -16.07
C SER A 98 9.07 21.15 -14.76
N MET A 99 8.41 20.01 -14.54
CA MET A 99 8.54 19.18 -13.35
C MET A 99 9.77 18.30 -13.46
N VAL A 100 10.86 18.71 -12.80
CA VAL A 100 12.13 17.96 -12.81
C VAL A 100 12.08 16.71 -11.92
N TYR A 101 11.36 16.79 -10.79
CA TYR A 101 11.18 15.69 -9.84
C TYR A 101 9.70 15.55 -9.50
N VAL A 102 9.23 14.30 -9.38
CA VAL A 102 7.85 14.03 -8.95
C VAL A 102 7.70 14.36 -7.47
N PRO A 103 6.75 15.23 -7.08
CA PRO A 103 6.53 15.63 -5.69
C PRO A 103 6.06 14.48 -4.80
N ASP A 104 6.31 14.57 -3.50
CA ASP A 104 5.96 13.52 -2.53
C ASP A 104 4.44 13.30 -2.42
N ILE A 105 3.66 14.36 -2.65
CA ILE A 105 2.19 14.33 -2.67
C ILE A 105 1.68 14.98 -3.95
N LEU A 106 0.80 14.27 -4.66
CA LEU A 106 0.06 14.78 -5.81
C LEU A 106 -1.43 14.81 -5.46
N ALA A 107 -2.07 15.97 -5.58
CA ALA A 107 -3.49 16.13 -5.32
C ALA A 107 -4.21 16.67 -6.57
N PHE A 108 -5.26 16.00 -6.98
CA PHE A 108 -6.05 16.38 -8.15
C PHE A 108 -7.49 16.65 -7.73
N GLY A 109 -7.90 17.92 -7.84
CA GLY A 109 -9.27 18.35 -7.65
C GLY A 109 -9.96 18.57 -9.00
N ILE A 110 -11.15 18.01 -9.16
CA ILE A 110 -12.00 18.22 -10.32
C ILE A 110 -13.28 18.96 -9.92
N GLN A 111 -13.69 19.93 -10.74
CA GLN A 111 -15.03 20.51 -10.74
C GLN A 111 -15.80 20.05 -11.98
N GLU A 112 -17.13 20.01 -11.88
CA GLU A 112 -18.01 19.52 -12.95
C GLU A 112 -17.56 18.14 -13.45
N ALA A 113 -17.24 17.25 -12.51
CA ALA A 113 -16.76 15.91 -12.81
C ALA A 113 -17.78 15.12 -13.66
N PRO A 114 -17.32 14.26 -14.57
CA PRO A 114 -18.20 13.38 -15.33
C PRO A 114 -18.90 12.39 -14.39
N GLN A 115 -20.07 11.89 -14.79
CA GLN A 115 -20.86 10.98 -13.97
C GLN A 115 -20.46 9.51 -14.19
N GLY A 116 -20.74 8.65 -13.21
CA GLY A 116 -20.60 7.19 -13.34
C GLY A 116 -19.16 6.68 -13.26
N ASN A 117 -18.80 5.76 -14.15
CA ASN A 117 -17.50 5.09 -14.18
C ASN A 117 -16.34 5.98 -14.65
N LEU A 118 -16.63 7.11 -15.31
CA LEU A 118 -15.61 8.00 -15.88
C LEU A 118 -14.69 8.61 -14.80
N ILE A 119 -15.16 8.80 -13.57
CA ILE A 119 -14.31 9.22 -12.44
C ILE A 119 -13.29 8.14 -12.08
N LYS A 120 -13.69 6.86 -12.10
CA LYS A 120 -12.76 5.75 -11.82
C LYS A 120 -11.74 5.57 -12.95
N GLU A 121 -12.16 5.82 -14.20
CA GLU A 121 -11.24 5.84 -15.34
C GLU A 121 -10.20 6.95 -15.19
N TRP A 122 -10.63 8.16 -14.78
CA TRP A 122 -9.72 9.25 -14.42
C TRP A 122 -8.69 8.84 -13.36
N GLU A 123 -9.12 8.26 -12.24
CA GLU A 123 -8.20 7.79 -11.18
C GLU A 123 -7.21 6.73 -11.70
N PHE A 124 -7.71 5.80 -12.50
CA PHE A 124 -6.91 4.73 -13.08
C PHE A 124 -5.86 5.26 -14.06
N ASP A 125 -6.24 6.19 -14.92
CA ASP A 125 -5.34 6.79 -15.90
C ASP A 125 -4.32 7.71 -15.22
N LEU A 126 -4.69 8.41 -14.15
CA LEU A 126 -3.72 9.11 -13.30
C LEU A 126 -2.72 8.13 -12.68
N GLN A 127 -3.18 7.03 -12.07
CA GLN A 127 -2.30 6.04 -11.46
C GLN A 127 -1.33 5.41 -12.48
N LYS A 128 -1.78 5.18 -13.73
CA LYS A 128 -0.90 4.73 -14.83
C LYS A 128 0.14 5.79 -15.19
N THR A 129 -0.28 7.05 -15.27
CA THR A 129 0.58 8.18 -15.68
C THR A 129 1.66 8.46 -14.64
N ILE A 130 1.29 8.46 -13.36
CA ILE A 130 2.22 8.68 -12.24
C ILE A 130 3.12 7.45 -12.02
N GLY A 131 2.60 6.25 -12.27
CA GLY A 131 3.31 4.99 -12.11
C GLY A 131 3.33 4.47 -10.67
N PRO A 132 4.08 3.38 -10.41
CA PRO A 132 4.04 2.64 -9.15
C PRO A 132 4.75 3.34 -7.98
N SER A 133 5.47 4.44 -8.24
CA SER A 133 6.17 5.22 -7.23
C SER A 133 5.21 5.91 -6.27
N HIS A 134 3.95 6.10 -6.66
CA HIS A 134 2.91 6.70 -5.84
C HIS A 134 1.69 5.80 -5.77
N VAL A 135 0.97 5.88 -4.67
CA VAL A 135 -0.27 5.14 -4.43
C VAL A 135 -1.39 6.11 -4.16
N LEU A 136 -2.58 5.84 -4.73
CA LEU A 136 -3.81 6.54 -4.39
C LEU A 136 -4.18 6.24 -2.93
N ILE A 137 -3.99 7.19 -2.02
CA ILE A 137 -4.29 7.02 -0.59
C ILE A 137 -5.73 7.37 -0.25
N HIS A 138 -6.32 8.30 -0.99
CA HIS A 138 -7.67 8.76 -0.73
C HIS A 138 -8.31 9.30 -2.01
N SER A 139 -9.60 8.99 -2.16
CA SER A 139 -10.43 9.56 -3.20
C SER A 139 -11.84 9.80 -2.67
N THR A 140 -12.44 10.93 -3.03
CA THR A 140 -13.78 11.30 -2.60
C THR A 140 -14.52 12.13 -3.65
N THR A 141 -15.84 11.95 -3.71
CA THR A 141 -16.72 12.67 -4.62
C THR A 141 -17.86 13.30 -3.83
N HIS A 142 -18.11 14.58 -4.05
CA HIS A 142 -19.25 15.30 -3.49
C HIS A 142 -19.98 16.06 -4.59
N GLY A 143 -21.14 15.56 -5.00
CA GLY A 143 -21.86 16.11 -6.16
C GLY A 143 -21.01 16.01 -7.42
N ALA A 144 -20.72 17.16 -8.04
CA ALA A 144 -19.86 17.26 -9.22
C ALA A 144 -18.40 17.63 -8.87
N LEU A 145 -18.01 17.55 -7.59
CA LEU A 145 -16.63 17.74 -7.14
C LEU A 145 -15.99 16.37 -6.91
N HIS A 146 -14.75 16.21 -7.35
CA HIS A 146 -13.97 15.01 -7.08
C HIS A 146 -12.56 15.40 -6.62
N LEU A 147 -12.01 14.67 -5.66
CA LEU A 147 -10.65 14.85 -5.17
C LEU A 147 -9.97 13.49 -5.03
N CYS A 148 -8.81 13.33 -5.65
CA CYS A 148 -7.95 12.17 -5.45
C CYS A 148 -6.53 12.60 -5.05
N ILE A 149 -5.94 11.87 -4.10
CA ILE A 149 -4.64 12.18 -3.50
C ILE A 149 -3.72 10.97 -3.62
N PHE A 150 -2.58 11.17 -4.26
CA PHE A 150 -1.51 10.20 -4.39
C PHE A 150 -0.34 10.60 -3.49
N VAL A 151 0.25 9.61 -2.81
CA VAL A 151 1.43 9.79 -1.98
C VAL A 151 2.52 8.85 -2.43
N LYS A 152 3.75 9.34 -2.43
CA LYS A 152 4.95 8.57 -2.72
C LYS A 152 5.05 7.35 -1.80
N SER A 153 5.11 6.16 -2.39
CA SER A 153 5.34 4.91 -1.68
C SER A 153 6.82 4.82 -1.31
N GLN A 154 7.12 4.59 -0.05
CA GLN A 154 8.49 4.45 0.47
C GLN A 154 9.01 3.00 0.41
N TYR A 155 8.31 2.09 -0.27
CA TYR A 155 8.81 0.74 -0.52
C TYR A 155 9.61 0.76 -1.80
N GLY A 156 10.94 0.86 -1.66
CA GLY A 156 11.93 0.77 -2.73
C GLY A 156 13.33 0.49 -2.21
#